data_AF-A0A3B8VMY2-F1
#
_entry.id   AF-A0A3B8VMY2-F1
#
_cell.length_a   1.000
_cell.length_b   1.000
_cell.length_c   1.000
_cell.angle_alpha   90.00
_cell.angle_beta   90.00
_cell.angle_gamma   90.00
#
_symmetry.space_group_name_H-M   'P 1'
#
loop_
_entity.id
_entity.type
_entity.pdbx_description
1 polymer ?
#
loop_
_entity_poly.entity_id
_entity_poly.type
_entity_poly.pdbx_seq_one_letter_code
_entity_poly.pdbx_strand_id
1 'polypeptide(L)'
;MKHTSGLPAMITMSFRADATTPDSFTAGECAAKLSDAGADIVGVNCMRDPERTYPIIGEMRGATDTYLAAQPVAHACSNATP
;
A
#
# COMPACT_ATOMS: atom_id res chain seq x y z
N MET A 1 5.79 3.83 16.88
CA MET A 1 6.73 4.74 16.18
C MET A 1 6.37 6.20 16.43
N LYS A 2 5.21 6.70 15.99
CA LYS A 2 4.76 8.08 16.22
C LYS A 2 4.83 8.53 17.69
N HIS A 3 4.30 7.72 18.62
CA HIS A 3 4.34 8.05 20.05
C HIS A 3 5.75 8.13 20.65
N THR A 4 6.75 7.52 19.99
CA THR A 4 8.13 7.52 20.45
C THR A 4 8.95 8.62 19.79
N SER A 5 8.74 8.88 18.50
CA SER A 5 9.52 9.85 17.72
C SER A 5 8.89 11.24 17.64
N GLY A 6 7.57 11.37 17.83
CA GLY A 6 6.83 12.60 17.58
C GLY A 6 6.72 12.98 16.09
N LEU A 7 7.23 12.14 15.17
CA LEU A 7 7.24 12.38 13.73
C LEU A 7 6.12 11.61 13.02
N PRO A 8 5.64 12.12 11.86
CA PRO A 8 4.70 11.38 11.03
C PRO A 8 5.24 10.01 10.60
N ALA A 9 4.38 9.00 10.61
CA ALA A 9 4.72 7.66 10.14
C ALA A 9 4.04 7.36 8.80
N MET A 10 4.85 7.13 7.75
CA MET A 10 4.40 6.60 6.48
C MET A 10 4.81 5.14 6.35
N ILE A 11 3.83 4.24 6.20
CA ILE A 11 4.06 2.80 6.04
C ILE A 11 3.52 2.36 4.68
N THR A 12 4.42 1.98 3.78
CA THR A 12 4.07 1.47 2.45
C THR A 12 4.34 -0.02 2.34
N MET A 13 3.54 -0.70 1.52
CA MET A 13 3.64 -2.13 1.26
C MET A 13 3.89 -2.41 -0.22
N SER A 14 4.47 -3.56 -0.49
CA SER A 14 4.82 -4.00 -1.84
C SER A 14 4.08 -5.29 -2.15
N PHE A 15 3.20 -5.24 -3.15
CA PHE A 15 2.42 -6.39 -3.62
C PHE A 15 3.02 -6.93 -4.91
N ARG A 16 3.39 -8.21 -4.91
CA ARG A 16 4.06 -8.85 -6.05
C ARG A 16 3.03 -9.34 -7.08
N ALA A 17 2.93 -10.64 -7.29
CA ALA A 17 2.03 -11.28 -8.25
C ALA A 17 0.56 -10.90 -7.96
N ASP A 18 0.13 -11.19 -6.74
CA ASP A 18 -1.20 -10.88 -6.25
C ASP A 18 -1.23 -9.61 -5.41
N ALA A 19 -2.39 -8.96 -5.35
CA ALA A 19 -2.65 -7.83 -4.45
C ALA A 19 -2.98 -8.28 -3.02
N THR A 20 -2.41 -9.43 -2.61
CA THR A 20 -2.56 -10.00 -1.28
C THR A 20 -1.20 -10.28 -0.67
N THR A 21 -1.11 -10.16 0.64
CA THR A 21 0.09 -10.50 1.40
C THR A 21 0.24 -12.03 1.53
N PRO A 22 1.44 -12.54 1.90
CA PRO A 22 1.64 -13.98 2.14
C PRO A 22 0.74 -14.57 3.25
N ASP A 23 0.33 -13.74 4.19
CA ASP A 23 -0.64 -14.05 5.26
C ASP A 23 -2.09 -13.78 4.86
N SER A 24 -2.36 -13.65 3.56
CA SER A 24 -3.71 -13.57 2.95
C SER A 24 -4.52 -12.31 3.28
N PHE A 25 -3.87 -11.20 3.63
CA PHE A 25 -4.54 -9.92 3.72
C PHE A 25 -4.58 -9.22 2.37
N THR A 26 -5.74 -8.62 2.09
CA THR A 26 -5.95 -7.73 0.97
C THR A 26 -5.29 -6.36 1.22
N ALA A 27 -5.09 -5.57 0.17
CA ALA A 27 -4.50 -4.23 0.30
C ALA A 27 -5.34 -3.30 1.18
N GLY A 28 -6.67 -3.40 1.09
CA GLY A 28 -7.61 -2.69 1.92
C GLY A 28 -7.49 -3.07 3.40
N GLU A 29 -7.43 -4.36 3.72
CA GLU A 29 -7.25 -4.83 5.10
C GLU A 29 -5.91 -4.36 5.70
N CYS A 30 -4.84 -4.39 4.91
CA CYS A 30 -3.55 -3.84 5.33
C CYS A 30 -3.66 -2.34 5.63
N ALA A 31 -4.29 -1.56 4.76
CA ALA A 31 -4.45 -0.12 4.95
C ALA A 31 -5.27 0.21 6.21
N ALA A 32 -6.38 -0.49 6.44
CA ALA A 32 -7.19 -0.33 7.64
C ALA A 32 -6.39 -0.65 8.91
N LYS A 33 -5.70 -1.81 8.94
CA LYS A 33 -4.90 -2.22 10.12
C LYS A 33 -3.76 -1.26 10.42
N LEU A 34 -3.05 -0.77 9.40
CA LEU A 34 -1.96 0.19 9.57
C LEU A 34 -2.47 1.55 10.03
N SER A 35 -3.62 1.98 9.49
CA SER A 35 -4.34 3.18 9.92
C SER A 35 -4.74 3.08 11.41
N ASP A 36 -5.35 1.96 11.82
CA ASP A 36 -5.77 1.71 13.21
C ASP A 36 -4.56 1.64 14.17
N ALA A 37 -3.40 1.19 13.68
CA ALA A 37 -2.14 1.20 14.42
C ALA A 37 -1.50 2.60 14.55
N GLY A 38 -2.11 3.63 13.93
CA GLY A 38 -1.71 5.03 14.06
C GLY A 38 -0.72 5.52 13.00
N ALA A 39 -0.64 4.87 11.83
CA ALA A 39 0.07 5.42 10.69
C ALA A 39 -0.62 6.70 10.18
N ASP A 40 0.15 7.75 9.89
CA ASP A 40 -0.38 8.99 9.33
C ASP A 40 -0.57 8.88 7.81
N ILE A 41 0.23 8.04 7.15
CA ILE A 41 0.18 7.77 5.72
C ILE A 41 0.34 6.26 5.50
N VAL A 42 -0.51 5.66 4.67
CA VAL A 42 -0.40 4.26 4.24
C VAL A 42 -0.32 4.19 2.72
N GLY A 43 0.22 3.13 2.14
CA GLY A 43 0.32 3.10 0.69
C GLY A 43 1.02 1.90 0.06
N VAL A 44 1.32 2.05 -1.22
CA VAL A 44 1.98 1.02 -2.04
C VAL A 44 3.23 1.55 -2.73
N ASN A 45 4.25 0.70 -2.86
CA ASN A 45 5.49 1.05 -3.54
C ASN A 45 6.05 -0.08 -4.44
N CYS A 46 6.97 0.30 -5.31
CA CYS A 46 7.79 -0.58 -6.17
C CYS A 46 6.99 -1.32 -7.25
N MET A 47 6.60 -2.57 -7.00
CA MET A 47 6.49 -3.69 -7.96
C MET A 47 5.70 -3.47 -9.25
N ARG A 48 4.89 -2.42 -9.32
CA ARG A 48 3.88 -2.20 -10.34
C ARG A 48 4.01 -0.81 -10.94
N ASP A 49 3.72 -0.71 -12.23
CA ASP A 49 3.58 0.56 -12.94
C ASP A 49 2.33 1.32 -12.47
N PRO A 50 2.10 2.56 -12.93
CA PRO A 50 0.93 3.34 -12.51
C PRO A 50 -0.42 2.65 -12.79
N GLU A 51 -0.56 2.01 -13.95
CA GLU A 51 -1.80 1.32 -14.35
C GLU A 51 -2.15 0.19 -13.40
N ARG A 52 -1.16 -0.63 -13.02
CA ARG A 52 -1.35 -1.77 -12.09
C ARG A 52 -1.34 -1.36 -10.62
N THR A 53 -0.80 -0.20 -10.29
CA THR A 53 -0.82 0.39 -8.94
C THR A 53 -2.16 1.01 -8.60
N TYR A 54 -2.83 1.64 -9.57
CA TYR A 54 -4.07 2.38 -9.34
C TYR A 54 -5.20 1.55 -8.69
N PRO A 55 -5.49 0.30 -9.11
CA PRO A 55 -6.51 -0.53 -8.46
C PRO A 55 -6.19 -0.84 -6.99
N ILE A 56 -4.92 -1.07 -6.64
CA ILE A 56 -4.49 -1.32 -5.25
C ILE A 56 -4.76 -0.09 -4.38
N ILE A 57 -4.41 1.09 -4.87
CA ILE A 57 -4.68 2.34 -4.17
C ILE A 57 -6.18 2.59 -4.03
N GLY A 58 -6.97 2.23 -5.05
CA GLY A 58 -8.43 2.28 -4.98
C GLY A 58 -9.00 1.40 -3.85
N GLU A 59 -8.47 0.19 -3.70
CA GLU A 59 -8.85 -0.73 -2.61
C GLU A 59 -8.46 -0.17 -1.23
N MET A 60 -7.24 0.35 -1.09
CA MET A 60 -6.78 1.02 0.14
C MET A 60 -7.66 2.22 0.49
N ARG A 61 -8.05 3.04 -0.51
CA ARG A 61 -8.92 4.19 -0.29
C ARG A 61 -10.30 3.78 0.22
N GLY A 62 -10.83 2.65 -0.23
CA GLY A 62 -12.12 2.13 0.24
C GLY A 62 -12.11 1.68 1.71
N ALA A 63 -10.95 1.43 2.30
CA ALA A 63 -10.82 0.81 3.62
C ALA A 63 -10.42 1.78 4.75
N THR A 64 -9.98 2.99 4.44
CA THR A 64 -9.58 4.00 5.43
C THR A 64 -9.71 5.40 4.82
N ASP A 65 -9.75 6.45 5.65
CA ASP A 65 -9.66 7.86 5.25
C ASP A 65 -8.23 8.45 5.40
N THR A 66 -7.30 7.69 6.00
CA THR A 66 -5.88 8.08 6.19
C THR A 66 -5.21 8.49 4.88
N TYR A 67 -4.19 9.34 4.94
CA TYR A 67 -3.48 9.79 3.75
C TYR A 67 -2.86 8.61 2.99
N LEU A 68 -2.90 8.68 1.66
CA LEU A 68 -2.41 7.62 0.79
C LEU A 68 -1.13 8.03 0.05
N ALA A 69 -0.15 7.13 0.01
CA ALA A 69 1.05 7.25 -0.81
C ALA A 69 1.05 6.20 -1.92
N ALA A 70 1.41 6.61 -3.14
CA ALA A 70 1.57 5.71 -4.28
C ALA A 70 2.93 5.95 -4.94
N GLN A 71 3.79 4.93 -4.96
CA GLN A 71 5.15 5.02 -5.50
C GLN A 71 5.41 3.90 -6.53
N PRO A 72 4.74 3.95 -7.70
CA PRO A 72 4.92 2.96 -8.76
C PRO A 72 6.32 3.01 -9.38
N VAL A 73 6.72 1.94 -10.07
CA VAL A 73 7.92 1.97 -10.93
C VAL A 73 7.70 2.85 -12.17
N ALA A 74 8.79 3.43 -12.67
CA ALA A 74 8.79 4.31 -13.85
C ALA A 74 8.96 3.55 -15.19
N HIS A 75 8.61 2.26 -15.25
CA HIS A 75 8.65 1.46 -16.47
C HIS A 75 7.38 0.59 -16.56
N ALA A 76 7.00 0.21 -17.78
CA ALA A 76 5.83 -0.63 -18.01
C ALA A 76 6.05 -2.05 -17.46
N CYS A 77 5.05 -2.58 -16.76
CA CYS A 77 5.04 -3.95 -16.29
C CYS A 77 4.17 -4.82 -17.22
N SER A 78 4.32 -6.14 -17.10
CA SER A 78 3.40 -7.10 -17.74
C SER A 78 2.64 -7.87 -16.67
N ASN A 79 1.64 -8.65 -17.09
CA ASN A 79 0.92 -9.55 -16.18
C ASN A 79 1.63 -10.91 -16.01
N ALA A 80 2.82 -11.07 -16.59
CA ALA A 80 3.62 -12.28 -16.39
C ALA A 80 4.11 -12.33 -14.94
N THR A 81 3.82 -13.45 -14.28
CA THR A 81 4.38 -13.77 -12.96
C THR A 81 5.61 -14.67 -13.18
N PRO A 82 6.74 -14.44 -12.50
CA PRO A 82 7.88 -15.36 -12.51
C PRO A 82 7.52 -16.77 -12.06
#